data_AF-A0AAD7K0J6-F1
#
_entry.id   AF-A0AAD7K0J6-F1
#
_cell.length_a   1.000
_cell.length_b   1.000
_cell.length_c   1.000
_cell.angle_alpha   90.00
_cell.angle_beta   90.00
_cell.angle_gamma   90.00
#
_symmetry.space_group_name_H-M   'P 1'
#
loop_
_entity.id
_entity.type
_entity.pdbx_description
1 polymer ?
#
loop_
_entity_poly.entity_id
_entity_poly.type
_entity_poly.pdbx_seq_one_letter_code
_entity_poly.pdbx_strand_id
1 'polypeptide(L)' 'MTDGANEGSFFADILKPGSSLHPQFLFVLDLTFASLLFILLSLVVLTSGNLHIFALIAIELGLWVSVKWYRSTACS' A
#
# COMPACT_ATOMS: atom_id res chain seq x y z
N MET A 1 -25.90 -13.46 -20.47
CA MET A 1 -26.11 -13.78 -19.05
C MET A 1 -25.16 -14.92 -18.71
N THR A 2 -23.93 -14.57 -18.36
CA THR A 2 -22.94 -15.48 -17.78
C THR A 2 -22.36 -14.72 -16.60
N ASP A 3 -23.07 -14.89 -15.50
CA ASP A 3 -22.87 -14.36 -14.18
C ASP A 3 -21.53 -14.79 -13.57
N GLY A 4 -20.79 -13.82 -13.02
CA GLY A 4 -20.51 -13.72 -11.58
C GLY A 4 -19.69 -14.82 -10.88
N ALA A 5 -19.29 -15.89 -11.57
CA ALA A 5 -18.54 -16.98 -10.96
C ALA A 5 -17.04 -16.68 -10.76
N ASN A 6 -16.50 -15.63 -11.39
CA ASN A 6 -15.07 -15.31 -11.31
C ASN A 6 -14.73 -14.19 -10.32
N GLU A 7 -15.59 -13.17 -10.15
CA GLU A 7 -15.38 -12.17 -9.09
C GLU A 7 -15.35 -12.81 -7.69
N GLY A 8 -16.19 -13.83 -7.45
CA GLY A 8 -16.21 -14.55 -6.18
C GLY A 8 -14.88 -15.24 -5.84
N SER A 9 -14.19 -15.83 -6.83
CA SER A 9 -12.88 -16.48 -6.62
C SER A 9 -11.77 -15.47 -6.40
N PHE A 10 -11.74 -14.34 -7.11
CA PHE A 10 -10.73 -13.30 -6.89
C PHE A 10 -10.86 -12.63 -5.52
N PHE A 11 -12.08 -12.35 -5.06
CA PHE A 11 -12.31 -11.83 -3.71
C PHE A 11 -12.08 -12.90 -2.64
N ALA A 12 -12.43 -14.17 -2.89
CA ALA A 12 -12.15 -15.27 -1.97
C ALA A 12 -10.65 -15.61 -1.87
N ASP A 13 -9.87 -15.45 -2.95
CA ASP A 13 -8.41 -15.59 -2.96
C ASP A 13 -7.69 -14.38 -2.34
N ILE A 14 -8.30 -13.19 -2.37
CA ILE A 14 -7.87 -12.01 -1.60
C ILE A 14 -8.16 -12.19 -0.09
N LEU A 15 -9.30 -12.81 0.27
CA LEU A 15 -9.74 -12.99 1.66
C LEU A 15 -9.25 -14.28 2.32
N LYS A 16 -8.66 -15.22 1.55
CA LYS A 16 -8.05 -16.41 2.12
C LYS A 16 -6.88 -15.99 3.03
N PRO A 17 -6.98 -16.25 4.35
CA PRO A 17 -5.99 -15.76 5.30
C PRO A 17 -4.67 -16.48 5.01
N GLY A 18 -3.69 -15.75 4.46
CA GLY A 18 -2.42 -16.29 3.99
C GLY A 18 -2.05 -15.93 2.54
N SER A 19 -2.98 -15.39 1.73
CA SER A 19 -2.69 -14.93 0.35
C SER A 19 -1.87 -13.62 0.29
N SER A 20 -1.70 -12.96 1.44
CA SER A 20 -0.74 -11.87 1.65
C SER A 20 0.73 -12.35 1.72
N LEU A 21 0.97 -13.67 1.63
CA LEU A 21 2.28 -14.30 1.57
C LEU A 21 2.80 -14.48 0.12
N HIS A 22 2.13 -13.89 -0.88
CA HIS A 22 2.65 -13.84 -2.24
C HIS A 22 3.43 -12.52 -2.46
N PRO A 23 4.69 -12.59 -2.95
CA PRO A 23 5.57 -11.42 -3.13
C PRO A 23 5.00 -10.32 -4.02
N GLN A 24 3.99 -10.62 -4.84
CA GLN A 24 3.32 -9.64 -5.68
C GLN A 24 2.44 -8.65 -4.92
N PHE A 25 1.73 -9.07 -3.87
CA PHE A 25 0.87 -8.14 -3.11
C PHE A 25 1.73 -7.08 -2.40
N LEU A 26 2.86 -7.49 -1.84
CA LEU A 26 3.83 -6.60 -1.22
C LEU A 26 4.46 -5.64 -2.26
N PHE A 27 4.68 -6.08 -3.49
CA PHE A 27 5.17 -5.22 -4.58
C PHE A 27 4.15 -4.15 -4.98
N VAL A 28 2.87 -4.52 -5.08
CA VAL A 28 1.78 -3.56 -5.36
C VAL A 28 1.62 -2.55 -4.23
N LEU A 29 1.77 -2.97 -2.98
CA LEU A 29 1.76 -2.05 -1.83
C LEU A 29 2.92 -1.06 -1.89
N ASP A 30 4.16 -1.51 -2.17
CA ASP A 30 5.32 -0.64 -2.35
C ASP A 30 5.07 0.41 -3.45
N LEU A 31 4.55 -0.02 -4.61
CA LEU A 31 4.16 0.86 -5.70
C LEU A 31 3.08 1.87 -5.30
N THR A 32 2.10 1.44 -4.51
CA THR A 32 0.98 2.29 -4.06
C THR A 32 1.48 3.37 -3.09
N PHE A 33 2.33 3.01 -2.12
CA PHE A 33 2.95 4.00 -1.23
C PHE A 33 3.83 4.99 -2.00
N ALA A 34 4.64 4.52 -2.95
CA ALA A 34 5.46 5.40 -3.79
C ALA A 34 4.60 6.37 -4.62
N SER A 35 3.49 5.90 -5.19
CA SER A 35 2.52 6.74 -5.90
C SER A 35 1.87 7.78 -4.98
N LEU A 36 1.49 7.38 -3.77
CA LEU A 36 0.90 8.29 -2.78
C LEU A 36 1.90 9.37 -2.35
N LEU A 37 3.17 9.01 -2.09
CA LEU A 37 4.25 9.95 -1.78
C LEU A 37 4.44 10.95 -2.93
N PHE A 38 4.42 10.50 -4.18
CA PHE A 38 4.54 11.37 -5.35
C PHE A 38 3.40 12.40 -5.43
N ILE A 39 2.16 11.96 -5.14
CA ILE A 39 0.99 12.85 -5.09
C ILE A 39 1.11 13.83 -3.93
N LEU A 40 1.52 13.37 -2.74
CA LEU A 40 1.74 14.22 -1.57
C LEU A 40 2.84 15.27 -1.81
N LEU A 41 3.94 14.91 -2.46
CA LEU A 41 5.00 15.84 -2.90
C LEU A 41 4.45 16.89 -3.87
N SER A 42 3.67 16.46 -4.87
CA SER A 42 3.02 17.37 -5.81
C SER A 42 2.07 18.34 -5.10
N LEU A 43 1.30 17.85 -4.11
CA LEU A 43 0.40 18.66 -3.30
C LEU A 43 1.14 19.61 -2.34
N VAL A 44 2.28 19.20 -1.77
CA VAL A 44 3.14 20.07 -0.95
C VAL A 44 3.56 21.31 -1.73
N VAL A 45 3.99 21.11 -2.98
CA VAL A 45 4.42 22.20 -3.87
C VAL A 45 3.23 23.10 -4.22
N LEU A 46 2.07 22.53 -4.55
CA LEU A 46 0.87 23.32 -4.88
C LEU A 46 0.28 24.08 -3.68
N THR A 47 0.37 23.52 -2.47
CA THR A 47 -0.33 24.04 -1.28
C THR A 47 0.53 24.99 -0.44
N SER A 48 1.77 25.32 -0.86
CA SER A 48 2.66 26.25 -0.14
C SER A 48 2.94 25.85 1.32
N GLY A 49 3.23 24.56 1.57
CA GLY A 49 3.82 24.13 2.84
C GLY A 49 2.88 24.05 4.05
N ASN A 50 1.62 23.64 3.87
CA ASN A 50 0.70 23.41 4.99
C ASN A 50 1.18 22.21 5.85
N LEU A 51 1.32 22.43 7.16
CA LEU A 51 1.77 21.46 8.15
C LEU A 51 0.96 20.15 8.14
N HIS A 52 -0.29 20.21 7.68
CA HIS A 52 -1.14 19.04 7.47
C HIS A 52 -0.53 18.01 6.50
N ILE A 53 0.14 18.47 5.44
CA ILE A 53 0.74 17.57 4.43
C ILE A 53 2.00 16.89 4.99
N PHE A 54 2.70 17.53 5.91
CA PHE A 54 3.86 16.94 6.59
C PHE A 54 3.46 15.76 7.48
N ALA A 55 2.30 15.85 8.16
CA ALA A 55 1.75 14.74 8.95
C ALA A 55 1.37 13.54 8.05
N LEU A 56 0.80 13.81 6.86
CA LEU A 56 0.46 12.77 5.89
C LEU A 56 1.70 12.03 5.38
N ILE A 57 2.79 12.76 5.08
CA ILE A 57 4.07 12.16 4.66
C ILE A 57 4.67 11.33 5.79
N ALA A 58 4.65 11.81 7.04
CA ALA A 58 5.20 11.06 8.18
C ALA A 58 4.46 9.73 8.42
N ILE A 59 3.13 9.73 8.32
CA ILE A 59 2.31 8.51 8.47
C ILE A 59 2.56 7.54 7.31
N GLU A 60 2.66 8.04 6.09
CA GLU A 60 2.95 7.24 4.90
C GLU A 60 4.33 6.59 4.97
N LEU A 61 5.37 7.34 5.34
CA LEU A 61 6.71 6.80 5.60
C LEU A 61 6.72 5.78 6.74
N GLY A 62 5.97 6.02 7.83
CA GLY A 62 5.82 5.07 8.94
C GLY A 62 5.20 3.75 8.49
N LEU A 63 4.15 3.81 7.65
CA LEU A 63 3.53 2.63 7.04
C LEU A 63 4.53 1.90 6.11
N TRP A 64 5.26 2.63 5.27
CA TRP A 64 6.21 2.05 4.33
C TRP A 64 7.38 1.36 5.04
N VAL A 65 7.91 1.98 6.09
CA VAL A 65 8.93 1.38 6.96
C VAL A 65 8.37 0.13 7.64
N SER A 66 7.13 0.14 8.13
CA SER A 66 6.51 -1.02 8.79
C SER A 66 6.41 -2.24 7.86
N VAL A 67 6.04 -2.03 6.60
CA VAL A 67 6.03 -3.09 5.57
C VAL A 67 7.44 -3.60 5.26
N LYS A 68 8.43 -2.69 5.16
CA LYS A 68 9.84 -3.08 4.98
C LYS A 68 10.44 -3.78 6.20
N TRP A 69 9.92 -3.49 7.39
CA TRP A 69 10.34 -4.14 8.61
C TRP A 69 9.77 -5.55 8.67
N TYR A 70 8.48 -5.73 8.35
CA TYR A 70 7.83 -7.05 8.26
C TYR A 70 8.59 -8.07 7.38
N ARG A 71 9.08 -7.66 6.19
CA ARG A 71 9.92 -8.53 5.33
C ARG A 71 11.29 -8.86 5.95
N SER A 72 11.82 -8.00 6.81
CA SER A 72 13.12 -8.19 7.45
C SER A 72 13.00 -9.09 8.69
N THR A 73 11.91 -8.98 9.46
CA THR A 73 11.67 -9.78 10.68
C THR A 73 11.10 -11.17 10.41
N ALA A 74 10.51 -11.42 9.23
CA ALA A 74 9.94 -12.73 8.89
C ALA A 74 10.98 -13.85 8.62
N CYS A 75 12.28 -13.51 8.57
CA CYS A 75 13.37 -14.46 8.37
C CYS A 75 14.50 -14.23 9.40
N SER A 76 14.15 -14.10 10.67
CA SER A 76 15.10 -14.12 11.80
C SER A 76 14.61 -15.00 12.93
#